data_AF-A0A957FHJ5-F1
#
_entry.id   AF-A0A957FHJ5-F1
#
_cell.length_a   1.000
_cell.length_b   1.000
_cell.length_c   1.000
_cell.angle_alpha   90.00
_cell.angle_beta   90.00
_cell.angle_gamma   90.00
#
_symmetry.space_group_name_H-M   'P 1'
#
loop_
_entity.id
_entity.type
_entity.pdbx_description
1 polymer ?
#
loop_
_entity_poly.entity_id
_entity_poly.type
_entity_poly.pdbx_seq_one_letter_code
_entity_poly.pdbx_strand_id
1 'polypeptide(L)'
;MDLFRRTGLAVVFLLLLLLSGHQPTAVSAQTDAAQEPIDPAQALFDQMNIEERVGQLFLVTFEGDTAVPENSITDLILNYRVGGVVLLPENDNITGYGNPAFTPQQINELTNVLQELALFGPETTANDGSDTPVEPSSSATPPPNRASIPLLIAANYEGDGSPNSAIFNGLTPIPSNMAIDATWQP
;
A
#
# COMPACT_ATOMS: atom_id res chain seq x y z
N MET A 1 -72.44 -32.66 -9.31
CA MET A 1 -71.77 -32.43 -8.01
C MET A 1 -70.35 -31.86 -8.15
N ASP A 2 -69.83 -31.65 -9.38
CA ASP A 2 -68.42 -31.25 -9.61
C ASP A 2 -68.12 -29.76 -9.53
N LEU A 3 -69.13 -28.88 -9.67
CA LEU A 3 -68.91 -27.44 -9.58
C LEU A 3 -68.65 -26.98 -8.13
N PHE A 4 -69.31 -27.60 -7.15
CA PHE A 4 -69.12 -27.33 -5.71
C PHE A 4 -67.77 -27.83 -5.18
N ARG A 5 -67.21 -28.92 -5.74
CA ARG A 5 -65.87 -29.41 -5.38
C ARG A 5 -64.76 -28.50 -5.93
N ARG A 6 -64.96 -27.92 -7.12
CA ARG A 6 -64.00 -27.01 -7.76
C ARG A 6 -63.94 -25.64 -7.08
N THR A 7 -65.08 -25.08 -6.69
CA THR A 7 -65.12 -23.82 -5.94
C THR A 7 -64.58 -23.99 -4.52
N GLY A 8 -64.87 -25.12 -3.85
CA GLY A 8 -64.29 -25.44 -2.55
C GLY A 8 -62.76 -25.54 -2.59
N LEU A 9 -62.20 -26.17 -3.62
CA LEU A 9 -60.74 -26.30 -3.76
C LEU A 9 -60.07 -24.95 -4.09
N ALA A 10 -60.71 -24.09 -4.89
CA ALA A 10 -60.21 -22.75 -5.18
C ALA A 10 -60.21 -21.84 -3.94
N VAL A 11 -61.23 -21.92 -3.09
CA VAL A 11 -61.30 -21.16 -1.83
C VAL A 11 -60.26 -21.65 -0.84
N VAL A 12 -60.03 -22.96 -0.74
CA VAL A 12 -58.98 -23.53 0.12
C VAL A 12 -57.59 -23.11 -0.38
N PHE A 13 -57.36 -23.07 -1.69
CA PHE A 13 -56.09 -22.62 -2.27
C PHE A 13 -55.85 -21.11 -2.03
N LEU A 14 -56.90 -20.29 -2.14
CA LEU A 14 -56.83 -18.86 -1.81
C LEU A 14 -56.57 -18.61 -0.31
N LEU A 15 -57.17 -19.43 0.57
CA LEU A 15 -56.97 -19.37 2.01
C LEU A 15 -55.55 -19.80 2.42
N LEU A 16 -54.97 -20.79 1.73
CA LEU A 16 -53.58 -21.23 1.90
C LEU A 16 -52.56 -20.19 1.40
N LEU A 17 -52.90 -19.45 0.34
CA LEU A 17 -52.07 -18.36 -0.17
C LEU A 17 -52.08 -17.14 0.78
N LEU A 18 -53.22 -16.86 1.43
CA LEU A 18 -53.33 -15.80 2.44
C LEU A 18 -52.64 -16.13 3.76
N LEU A 19 -52.53 -17.42 4.14
CA LEU A 19 -51.78 -17.85 5.33
C LEU A 19 -50.26 -17.88 5.14
N SER A 20 -49.77 -17.84 3.90
CA SER A 20 -48.32 -17.88 3.59
C SER A 20 -47.69 -16.48 3.48
N GLY A 21 -48.45 -15.42 3.78
CA GLY A 21 -47.98 -14.04 3.73
C GLY A 21 -47.26 -13.59 5.00
N HIS A 22 -45.95 -13.40 4.87
CA HIS A 22 -45.12 -12.47 5.67
C HIS A 22 -44.95 -12.78 7.16
N GLN A 23 -44.13 -13.79 7.48
CA GLN A 23 -43.28 -13.62 8.67
C GLN A 23 -42.18 -12.63 8.28
N PRO A 24 -42.11 -11.43 8.88
CA PRO A 24 -40.92 -10.62 8.74
C PRO A 24 -39.78 -11.44 9.34
N THR A 25 -38.84 -11.89 8.50
CA THR A 25 -37.53 -12.26 9.01
C THR A 25 -36.96 -10.98 9.63
N ALA A 26 -37.12 -10.86 10.95
CA ALA A 26 -36.28 -9.99 11.73
C ALA A 26 -34.87 -10.52 11.52
N VAL A 27 -34.17 -9.97 10.52
CA VAL A 27 -32.73 -9.97 10.51
C VAL A 27 -32.37 -9.24 11.78
N SER A 28 -32.01 -10.02 12.81
CA SER A 28 -31.37 -9.47 13.98
C SER A 28 -30.04 -8.94 13.46
N ALA A 29 -30.02 -7.66 13.07
CA ALA A 29 -28.78 -6.92 12.97
C ALA A 29 -28.12 -7.12 14.33
N GLN A 30 -26.99 -7.82 14.34
CA GLN A 30 -26.17 -7.95 15.51
C GLN A 30 -25.87 -6.51 15.93
N THR A 31 -26.55 -6.04 16.96
CA THR A 31 -26.14 -4.84 17.66
C THR A 31 -24.92 -5.31 18.44
N ASP A 32 -23.81 -5.49 17.72
CA ASP A 32 -22.52 -5.23 18.32
C ASP A 32 -22.67 -3.85 18.91
N ALA A 33 -22.55 -3.74 20.24
CA ALA A 33 -22.40 -2.46 20.90
C ALA A 33 -21.44 -1.65 20.02
N ALA A 34 -21.87 -0.48 19.57
CA ALA A 34 -21.16 0.32 18.58
C ALA A 34 -19.73 0.57 19.07
N GLN A 35 -18.84 -0.36 18.73
CA GLN A 35 -17.41 -0.18 18.80
C GLN A 35 -17.19 0.81 17.68
N GLU A 36 -16.81 2.04 18.01
CA GLU A 36 -16.35 2.96 16.98
C GLU A 36 -15.34 2.20 16.10
N PRO A 37 -15.46 2.29 14.77
CA PRO A 37 -14.47 1.69 13.89
C PRO A 37 -13.10 2.18 14.35
N ILE A 38 -12.26 1.27 14.84
CA ILE A 38 -10.89 1.63 15.22
C ILE A 38 -10.24 2.13 13.93
N ASP A 39 -9.81 3.39 13.94
CA ASP A 39 -9.02 3.96 12.85
C ASP A 39 -7.76 3.07 12.68
N PRO A 40 -7.56 2.44 11.51
CA PRO A 40 -6.38 1.60 11.26
C PRO A 40 -5.07 2.34 11.54
N ALA A 41 -5.02 3.65 11.32
CA ALA A 41 -3.85 4.47 11.63
C ALA A 41 -3.62 4.56 13.16
N GLN A 42 -4.69 4.74 13.93
CA GLN A 42 -4.61 4.77 15.40
C GLN A 42 -4.15 3.42 15.96
N ALA A 43 -4.67 2.31 15.40
CA ALA A 43 -4.25 0.97 15.81
C ALA A 43 -2.75 0.72 15.56
N LEU A 44 -2.22 1.18 14.42
CA LEU A 44 -0.79 1.11 14.13
C LEU A 44 0.02 2.02 15.05
N PHE A 45 -0.44 3.24 15.28
CA PHE A 45 0.22 4.22 16.15
C PHE A 45 0.33 3.73 17.60
N ASP A 46 -0.70 3.07 18.12
CA ASP A 46 -0.72 2.51 19.47
C ASP A 46 0.23 1.32 19.63
N GLN A 47 0.60 0.65 18.53
CA GLN A 47 1.59 -0.44 18.52
C GLN A 47 3.04 0.05 18.45
N MET A 48 3.27 1.33 18.11
CA MET A 48 4.62 1.88 17.98
C MET A 48 5.20 2.32 19.33
N ASN A 49 6.48 2.04 19.54
CA ASN A 49 7.25 2.65 20.63
C ASN A 49 7.56 4.13 20.33
N ILE A 50 8.12 4.84 21.32
CA ILE A 50 8.38 6.29 21.19
C ILE A 50 9.40 6.55 20.08
N GLU A 51 10.42 5.71 19.98
CA GLU A 51 11.49 5.81 18.99
C GLU A 51 10.94 5.66 17.57
N GLU A 52 10.03 4.71 17.35
CA GLU A 52 9.32 4.48 16.09
C GLU A 52 8.46 5.69 15.72
N ARG A 53 7.67 6.21 16.66
CA ARG A 53 6.84 7.41 16.42
C ARG A 53 7.68 8.62 16.04
N VAL A 54 8.83 8.79 16.70
CA VAL A 54 9.78 9.88 16.39
C VAL A 54 10.40 9.64 15.01
N GLY A 55 10.81 8.41 14.70
CA GLY A 55 11.34 8.02 13.39
C GLY A 55 10.40 8.37 12.24
N GLN A 56 9.09 8.13 12.41
CA GLN A 56 8.07 8.45 11.40
C GLN A 56 8.00 9.95 11.05
N LEU A 57 8.55 10.85 11.87
CA LEU A 57 8.59 12.29 11.60
C LEU A 57 9.79 12.71 10.72
N PHE A 58 10.73 11.80 10.46
CA PHE A 58 11.92 12.09 9.68
C PHE A 58 11.79 11.67 8.22
N LEU A 59 12.18 12.60 7.35
CA LEU A 59 12.38 12.41 5.92
C LEU A 59 13.87 12.62 5.65
N VAL A 60 14.58 11.59 5.19
CA VAL A 60 16.05 11.59 5.09
C VAL A 60 16.53 11.49 3.65
N THR A 61 17.75 11.93 3.40
CA THR A 61 18.46 11.72 2.13
C THR A 61 19.56 10.68 2.35
N PHE A 62 19.99 10.03 1.28
CA PHE A 62 21.06 9.04 1.33
C PHE A 62 21.83 9.03 0.01
N GLU A 63 23.04 8.47 0.02
CA GLU A 63 23.89 8.36 -1.18
C GLU A 63 23.75 6.99 -1.84
N GLY A 64 23.86 6.99 -3.18
CA GLY A 64 23.87 5.81 -4.02
C GLY A 64 22.51 5.45 -4.64
N ASP A 65 22.58 4.60 -5.67
CA ASP A 65 21.42 4.13 -6.44
C ASP A 65 20.95 2.72 -6.02
N THR A 66 21.53 2.17 -4.95
CA THR A 66 21.20 0.84 -4.40
C THR A 66 21.07 0.87 -2.88
N ALA A 67 20.17 0.05 -2.35
CA ALA A 67 19.99 -0.15 -0.91
C ALA A 67 20.58 -1.52 -0.51
N VAL A 68 21.89 -1.54 -0.27
CA VAL A 68 22.61 -2.71 0.24
C VAL A 68 22.76 -2.65 1.78
N PRO A 69 22.97 -3.77 2.48
CA PRO A 69 23.08 -3.78 3.95
C PRO A 69 24.13 -2.85 4.54
N GLU A 70 25.19 -2.55 3.78
CA GLU A 70 26.29 -1.67 4.17
C GLU A 70 25.99 -0.18 3.99
N ASN A 71 24.92 0.17 3.27
CA ASN A 71 24.53 1.57 3.05
C ASN A 71 23.90 2.16 4.33
N SER A 72 24.19 3.42 4.63
CA SER A 72 23.64 4.14 5.79
C SER A 72 22.11 4.19 5.79
N ILE A 73 21.48 4.16 4.60
CA ILE A 73 20.02 4.16 4.51
C ILE A 73 19.40 2.91 5.14
N THR A 74 20.09 1.78 5.07
CA THR A 74 19.61 0.53 5.64
C THR A 74 19.49 0.64 7.17
N ASP A 75 20.48 1.25 7.82
CA ASP A 75 20.47 1.50 9.27
C ASP A 75 19.35 2.48 9.67
N LEU A 76 19.14 3.54 8.89
CA LEU A 76 18.07 4.51 9.11
C LEU A 76 16.68 3.89 9.02
N ILE A 77 16.44 3.00 8.05
CA ILE A 77 15.16 2.30 7.90
C ILE A 77 15.00 1.24 8.99
N LEU A 78 16.01 0.38 9.16
CA LEU A 78 15.90 -0.79 10.02
C LEU A 78 15.98 -0.46 11.51
N ASN A 79 16.79 0.51 11.92
CA ASN A 79 17.02 0.79 13.35
C ASN A 79 16.37 2.09 13.79
N TYR A 80 16.39 3.15 12.96
CA TYR A 80 15.80 4.45 13.30
C TYR A 80 14.36 4.65 12.81
N ARG A 81 13.85 3.75 11.95
CA ARG A 81 12.43 3.71 11.52
C ARG A 81 11.96 5.03 10.93
N VAL A 82 12.80 5.60 10.07
CA VAL A 82 12.46 6.84 9.35
C VAL A 82 11.14 6.69 8.59
N GLY A 83 10.34 7.76 8.58
CA GLY A 83 9.04 7.78 7.90
C GLY A 83 9.17 7.90 6.38
N GLY A 84 10.27 8.45 5.88
CA GLY A 84 10.48 8.58 4.45
C GLY A 84 11.92 8.83 4.01
N VAL A 85 12.11 8.77 2.70
CA VAL A 85 13.34 9.18 2.01
C VAL A 85 13.06 10.14 0.87
N VAL A 86 14.04 10.99 0.57
CA VAL A 86 14.05 11.83 -0.64
C VAL A 86 15.16 11.34 -1.57
N LEU A 87 14.78 11.00 -2.80
CA LEU A 87 15.69 10.67 -3.88
C LEU A 87 16.21 11.98 -4.51
N LEU A 88 17.51 12.17 -4.47
CA LEU A 88 18.19 13.33 -5.03
C LEU A 88 19.18 12.90 -6.12
N PRO A 89 19.20 13.56 -7.29
CA PRO A 89 20.24 13.34 -8.30
C PRO A 89 21.64 13.66 -7.78
N GLU A 90 21.75 14.67 -6.91
CA GLU A 90 23.02 15.10 -6.29
C GLU A 90 23.64 14.04 -5.38
N ASN A 91 22.83 13.09 -4.91
CA ASN A 91 23.25 11.96 -4.09
C ASN A 91 23.42 10.67 -4.90
N ASP A 92 23.45 10.76 -6.23
CA ASP A 92 23.50 9.59 -7.12
C ASP A 92 22.34 8.60 -6.91
N ASN A 93 21.15 9.07 -6.49
CA ASN A 93 19.99 8.19 -6.37
C ASN A 93 19.30 7.93 -7.73
N ILE A 94 19.62 8.72 -8.76
CA ILE A 94 18.92 8.74 -10.06
C ILE A 94 19.95 8.74 -11.19
N THR A 95 20.62 7.60 -11.39
CA THR A 95 21.74 7.45 -12.33
C THR A 95 21.34 6.77 -13.65
N GLY A 96 20.24 6.02 -13.64
CA GLY A 96 19.89 5.09 -14.71
C GLY A 96 20.98 4.05 -14.99
N TYR A 97 21.80 3.69 -13.99
CA TYR A 97 22.99 2.85 -14.16
C TYR A 97 23.97 3.42 -15.21
N GLY A 98 24.07 4.75 -15.29
CA GLY A 98 24.89 5.46 -16.27
C GLY A 98 24.24 5.61 -17.64
N ASN A 99 23.03 5.09 -17.85
CA ASN A 99 22.25 5.31 -19.07
C ASN A 99 20.86 5.86 -18.74
N PRO A 100 20.56 7.12 -19.13
CA PRO A 100 19.29 7.76 -18.78
C PRO A 100 18.02 7.06 -19.30
N ALA A 101 18.14 6.14 -20.27
CA ALA A 101 17.01 5.33 -20.72
C ALA A 101 16.53 4.32 -19.67
N PHE A 102 17.39 3.92 -18.72
CA PHE A 102 17.05 2.97 -17.66
C PHE A 102 16.61 3.64 -16.35
N THR A 103 16.54 4.96 -16.29
CA THR A 103 16.15 5.69 -15.08
C THR A 103 14.82 5.21 -14.47
N PRO A 104 13.73 5.02 -15.24
CA PRO A 104 12.47 4.52 -14.66
C PRO A 104 12.59 3.11 -14.05
N GLN A 105 13.36 2.23 -14.70
CA GLN A 105 13.61 0.87 -14.20
C GLN A 105 14.41 0.91 -12.89
N GLN A 106 15.51 1.67 -12.89
CA GLN A 106 16.38 1.83 -11.72
C GLN A 106 15.62 2.39 -10.51
N ILE A 107 14.77 3.42 -10.71
CA ILE A 107 13.93 3.96 -9.64
C ILE A 107 12.92 2.94 -9.14
N ASN A 108 12.31 2.14 -10.03
CA ASN A 108 11.38 1.09 -9.62
C ASN A 108 12.07 0.04 -8.76
N GLU A 109 13.24 -0.44 -9.17
CA GLU A 109 14.04 -1.40 -8.42
C GLU A 109 14.44 -0.84 -7.06
N LEU A 110 15.00 0.37 -7.01
CA LEU A 110 15.36 1.05 -5.76
C LEU A 110 14.16 1.22 -4.82
N THR A 111 13.02 1.66 -5.36
CA THR A 111 11.77 1.83 -4.60
C THR A 111 11.31 0.51 -3.98
N ASN A 112 11.31 -0.58 -4.76
CA ASN A 112 10.90 -1.89 -4.26
C ASN A 112 11.80 -2.35 -3.11
N VAL A 113 13.13 -2.26 -3.28
CA VAL A 113 14.09 -2.67 -2.24
C VAL A 113 13.90 -1.86 -0.95
N LEU A 114 13.72 -0.53 -1.05
CA LEU A 114 13.47 0.33 0.11
C LEU A 114 12.16 -0.03 0.83
N GLN A 115 11.11 -0.35 0.07
CA GLN A 115 9.83 -0.76 0.64
C GLN A 115 9.90 -2.14 1.29
N GLU A 116 10.54 -3.11 0.64
CA GLU A 116 10.76 -4.44 1.20
C GLU A 116 11.51 -4.36 2.53
N LEU A 117 12.58 -3.55 2.56
CA LEU A 117 13.35 -3.33 3.78
C LEU A 117 12.52 -2.72 4.91
N ALA A 118 11.64 -1.76 4.59
CA ALA A 118 10.75 -1.13 5.57
C ALA A 118 9.65 -2.09 6.09
N LEU A 119 9.11 -2.93 5.21
CA LEU A 119 7.98 -3.81 5.54
C LEU A 119 8.39 -5.11 6.22
N PHE A 120 9.44 -5.76 5.71
CA PHE A 120 9.85 -7.11 6.11
C PHE A 120 11.13 -7.10 6.97
N GLY A 121 11.91 -6.02 6.92
CA GLY A 121 13.21 -5.95 7.57
C GLY A 121 14.29 -6.63 6.72
N PRO A 122 15.48 -6.92 7.30
CA PRO A 122 16.50 -7.66 6.58
C PRO A 122 15.99 -9.08 6.33
N GLU A 123 16.06 -9.55 5.09
CA GLU A 123 15.84 -10.96 4.72
C GLU A 123 16.76 -11.83 5.57
N THR A 124 16.26 -12.38 6.68
CA THR A 124 16.97 -13.44 7.37
C THR A 124 16.79 -14.68 6.52
N THR A 125 17.68 -14.89 5.55
CA THR A 125 17.90 -16.23 5.00
C THR A 125 18.35 -17.10 6.16
N ALA A 126 17.40 -17.76 6.81
CA ALA A 126 17.68 -18.92 7.63
C ALA A 126 18.21 -20.00 6.67
N ASN A 127 19.50 -19.93 6.37
CA ASN A 127 20.25 -21.03 5.80
C ASN A 127 20.34 -22.11 6.88
N ASP A 128 19.25 -22.84 7.12
CA ASP A 128 19.34 -24.20 7.60
C ASP A 128 19.51 -25.08 6.36
N GLY A 129 20.65 -25.75 6.26
CA GLY A 129 21.14 -26.43 5.07
C GLY A 129 20.37 -27.70 4.73
N SER A 130 19.06 -27.60 4.45
CA SER A 130 18.28 -28.66 3.85
C SER A 130 17.88 -28.25 2.42
N ASP A 131 18.59 -28.85 1.47
CA ASP A 131 18.37 -28.78 0.04
C ASP A 131 16.95 -29.31 -0.29
N THR A 132 15.99 -28.40 -0.45
CA THR A 132 14.67 -28.70 -1.01
C THR A 132 14.20 -27.48 -1.80
N PRO A 133 13.79 -27.61 -3.07
CA PRO A 133 13.36 -26.46 -3.87
C PRO A 133 12.11 -25.81 -3.26
N VAL A 134 12.24 -24.58 -2.77
CA VAL A 134 11.12 -23.77 -2.28
C VAL A 134 10.67 -22.85 -3.41
N GLU A 135 9.43 -23.01 -3.87
CA GLU A 135 8.74 -22.06 -4.75
C GLU A 135 8.67 -20.67 -4.10
N PRO A 136 8.68 -19.57 -4.88
CA PRO A 136 8.68 -18.21 -4.33
C PRO A 136 7.36 -17.96 -3.56
N SER A 137 7.43 -18.10 -2.24
CA SER A 137 6.32 -17.79 -1.33
C SER A 137 6.37 -16.30 -0.98
N SER A 138 5.51 -15.51 -1.62
CA SER A 138 5.22 -14.10 -1.28
C SER A 138 4.43 -13.97 0.04
N SER A 139 4.91 -14.58 1.12
CA SER A 139 4.25 -14.57 2.43
C SER A 139 5.29 -14.52 3.55
N ALA A 140 6.23 -13.56 3.50
CA ALA A 140 7.03 -13.22 4.67
C ALA A 140 6.10 -12.60 5.72
N THR A 141 5.80 -13.35 6.78
CA THR A 141 5.08 -12.83 7.94
C THR A 141 5.96 -11.78 8.62
N PRO A 142 5.50 -10.53 8.83
CA PRO A 142 6.29 -9.50 9.49
C PRO A 142 6.80 -9.98 10.86
N PRO A 143 8.03 -9.61 11.26
CA PRO A 143 8.55 -9.96 12.58
C PRO A 143 7.60 -9.43 13.66
N PRO A 144 7.31 -10.22 14.72
CA PRO A 144 6.15 -10.02 15.61
C PRO A 144 6.15 -8.75 16.48
N ASN A 145 7.16 -7.89 16.36
CA ASN A 145 7.35 -6.69 17.20
C ASN A 145 7.67 -5.43 16.38
N ARG A 146 7.30 -5.36 15.10
CA ARG A 146 7.47 -4.15 14.28
C ARG A 146 6.16 -3.76 13.62
N ALA A 147 5.76 -2.50 13.77
CA ALA A 147 4.72 -1.94 12.92
C ALA A 147 5.27 -1.85 11.48
N SER A 148 4.72 -2.65 10.56
CA SER A 148 5.10 -2.61 9.14
C SER A 148 4.45 -1.39 8.49
N ILE A 149 5.22 -0.31 8.37
CA ILE A 149 4.78 0.94 7.76
C ILE A 149 5.58 1.12 6.47
N PRO A 150 4.92 1.32 5.32
CA PRO A 150 5.63 1.60 4.08
C PRO A 150 6.34 2.96 4.16
N LEU A 151 7.47 3.05 3.49
CA LEU A 151 8.28 4.27 3.46
C LEU A 151 7.64 5.31 2.54
N LEU A 152 7.56 6.58 2.97
CA LEU A 152 7.28 7.68 2.05
C LEU A 152 8.51 7.93 1.17
N ILE A 153 8.43 7.66 -0.12
CA ILE A 153 9.53 7.90 -1.07
C ILE A 153 9.19 9.12 -1.91
N ALA A 154 10.01 10.17 -1.79
CA ALA A 154 9.81 11.45 -2.45
C ALA A 154 10.91 11.71 -3.48
N ALA A 155 10.57 12.45 -4.53
CA ALA A 155 11.51 13.05 -5.47
C ALA A 155 10.90 14.36 -5.97
N ASN A 156 11.73 15.32 -6.37
CA ASN A 156 11.23 16.52 -7.05
C ASN A 156 10.93 16.19 -8.52
N TYR A 157 9.72 16.47 -9.02
CA TYR A 157 9.39 16.24 -10.43
C TYR A 157 8.30 17.21 -10.90
N GLU A 158 8.71 18.25 -11.62
CA GLU A 158 7.79 19.16 -12.34
C GLU A 158 7.55 18.72 -13.79
N GLY A 159 8.44 17.87 -14.32
CA GLY A 159 8.35 17.17 -15.60
C GLY A 159 8.61 18.02 -16.86
N ASP A 160 9.00 19.28 -16.69
CA ASP A 160 9.48 20.19 -17.75
C ASP A 160 11.01 20.19 -17.89
N GLY A 161 11.71 19.37 -17.10
CA GLY A 161 13.15 19.18 -17.15
C GLY A 161 13.93 19.95 -16.08
N SER A 162 15.19 20.27 -16.38
CA SER A 162 16.13 20.93 -15.45
C SER A 162 15.82 22.42 -15.31
N PRO A 163 15.87 23.00 -14.10
CA PRO A 163 16.42 22.45 -12.84
C PRO A 163 15.42 21.78 -11.89
N ASN A 164 14.12 21.90 -12.13
CA ASN A 164 13.11 21.55 -11.11
C ASN A 164 12.64 20.08 -11.15
N SER A 165 13.05 19.31 -12.16
CA SER A 165 12.75 17.87 -12.22
C SER A 165 13.98 17.08 -11.82
N ALA A 166 13.89 16.16 -10.87
CA ALA A 166 15.00 15.26 -10.53
C ALA A 166 15.19 14.17 -11.61
N ILE A 167 14.10 13.82 -12.31
CA ILE A 167 14.08 12.78 -13.34
C ILE A 167 13.99 13.47 -14.70
N PHE A 168 15.07 13.43 -15.49
CA PHE A 168 15.15 14.15 -16.77
C PHE A 168 14.84 13.32 -18.00
N ASN A 169 14.94 11.98 -17.89
CA ASN A 169 14.89 11.07 -19.04
C ASN A 169 14.06 9.83 -18.74
N GLY A 170 13.61 9.16 -19.79
CA GLY A 170 12.85 7.91 -19.69
C GLY A 170 11.37 8.09 -19.31
N LEU A 171 10.95 9.30 -18.97
CA LEU A 171 9.55 9.66 -18.71
C LEU A 171 8.98 10.52 -19.85
N THR A 172 7.65 10.59 -19.92
CA THR A 172 6.97 11.51 -20.82
C THR A 172 7.14 12.95 -20.31
N PRO A 173 7.68 13.88 -21.12
CA PRO A 173 7.80 15.28 -20.71
C PRO A 173 6.40 15.89 -20.59
N ILE A 174 6.20 16.69 -19.55
CA ILE A 174 4.98 17.47 -19.36
C ILE A 174 5.30 18.97 -19.51
N PRO A 175 4.36 19.78 -20.02
CA PRO A 175 4.56 21.22 -20.09
C PRO A 175 4.76 21.82 -18.69
N SER A 176 5.57 22.87 -18.59
CA SER A 176 5.76 23.58 -17.33
C SER A 176 4.46 24.19 -16.80
N ASN A 177 4.41 24.47 -15.50
CA ASN A 177 3.25 25.11 -14.88
C ASN A 177 2.86 26.45 -15.56
N MET A 178 3.83 27.19 -16.11
CA MET A 178 3.57 28.41 -16.89
C MET A 178 2.92 28.12 -18.25
N ALA A 179 3.33 27.05 -18.92
CA ALA A 179 2.73 26.63 -20.18
C ALA A 179 1.31 26.10 -19.97
N ILE A 180 1.07 25.35 -18.87
CA ILE A 180 -0.27 24.89 -18.47
C ILE A 180 -1.18 26.10 -18.20
N ASP A 181 -0.73 27.08 -17.42
CA ASP A 181 -1.51 28.30 -17.13
C ASP A 181 -1.86 29.09 -18.40
N ALA A 182 -0.91 29.19 -19.35
CA ALA A 182 -1.15 29.85 -20.65
C ALA A 182 -2.22 29.18 -21.52
N THR A 183 -2.59 27.92 -21.25
CA THR A 183 -3.70 27.25 -21.95
C THR A 183 -5.07 27.70 -21.46
N TRP A 184 -5.18 28.23 -20.24
CA TRP A 184 -6.46 28.51 -19.57
C TRP A 184 -7.39 27.28 -19.46
N GLN A 185 -6.82 26.08 -19.37
CA GLN A 185 -7.56 24.81 -19.27
C GLN A 185 -7.14 24.06 -18.00
N PRO A 186 -7.90 24.18 -16.90
CA PRO A 186 -7.63 23.44 -15.66
C PRO A 186 -7.91 21.94 -15.79
#